data_AF-A0A9E8ZF57-F1
#
_entry.id   AF-A0A9E8ZF57-F1
#
_cell.length_a   1.000
_cell.length_b   1.000
_cell.length_c   1.000
_cell.angle_alpha   90.00
_cell.angle_beta   90.00
_cell.angle_gamma   90.00
#
_symmetry.space_group_name_H-M   'P 1'
#
loop_
_entity.id
_entity.type
_entity.pdbx_description
1 polymer ?
#
loop_
_entity_poly.entity_id
_entity_poly.type
_entity_poly.pdbx_seq_one_letter_code
_entity_poly.pdbx_strand_id
1 'polypeptide(L)'
;MDSAKRIYETPPTIAAPSPARLVSDLSSAPPSRGMAQPAWEDFPAVIEDASPDRILHYIRTGQVWVVSHRRRNGLILYKTFHAEFAGPGAAIGGSYDQDCQQVIPVGNLSLIRPASHKEQQDAYLIRRQWIKLTQQFTDQSSPLKRAQMILNQFETYFDQQTIARIPDEAFAMLVGVLPYSIRMARRPPGKMQIKVKS
;
A
#
# COMPACT_ATOMS: atom_id res chain seq x y z
N MET A 1 9.51 2.69 59.94
CA MET A 1 9.15 3.51 58.76
C MET A 1 9.67 2.75 57.53
N ASP A 2 9.14 1.59 57.15
CA ASP A 2 7.75 1.27 56.79
C ASP A 2 7.27 2.21 55.67
N SER A 3 6.84 1.81 54.47
CA SER A 3 6.66 0.52 53.78
C SER A 3 6.24 0.90 52.36
N ALA A 4 6.79 0.26 51.31
CA ALA A 4 6.12 0.09 50.00
C ALA A 4 7.02 -0.69 49.01
N LYS A 5 7.20 -1.99 49.26
CA LYS A 5 7.42 -2.96 48.18
C LYS A 5 6.05 -3.57 47.89
N ARG A 6 5.42 -3.18 46.78
CA ARG A 6 4.17 -3.80 46.33
C ARG A 6 4.52 -4.95 45.38
N ILE A 7 3.95 -6.09 45.74
CA ILE A 7 4.19 -7.46 45.29
C ILE A 7 3.71 -7.65 43.85
N TYR A 8 4.45 -8.46 43.10
CA TYR A 8 4.02 -9.06 41.84
C TYR A 8 2.89 -10.07 42.14
N GLU A 9 1.65 -9.74 41.75
CA GLU A 9 0.56 -10.71 41.74
C GLU A 9 0.52 -11.41 40.38
N THR A 10 0.65 -12.73 40.42
CA THR A 10 0.45 -13.66 39.31
C THR A 10 -1.02 -13.60 38.84
N PRO A 11 -1.29 -13.54 37.52
CA PRO A 11 -2.65 -13.55 37.01
C PRO A 11 -3.33 -14.91 37.26
N PRO A 12 -4.64 -14.97 37.52
CA PRO A 12 -5.34 -16.22 37.79
C PRO A 12 -5.42 -17.10 36.54
N THR A 13 -5.03 -18.37 36.72
CA THR A 13 -5.18 -19.46 35.75
C THR A 13 -6.66 -19.71 35.48
N ILE A 14 -7.14 -19.37 34.28
CA ILE A 14 -8.48 -19.74 33.81
C ILE A 14 -8.43 -21.20 33.37
N ALA A 15 -9.16 -22.07 34.08
CA ALA A 15 -9.29 -23.47 33.76
C ALA A 15 -10.05 -23.67 32.44
N ALA A 16 -9.51 -24.51 31.55
CA ALA A 16 -10.18 -24.95 30.34
C ALA A 16 -11.36 -25.88 30.67
N PRO A 17 -12.53 -25.76 30.02
CA PRO A 17 -13.65 -26.67 30.25
C PRO A 17 -13.37 -28.05 29.63
N SER A 18 -13.62 -29.09 30.43
CA SER A 18 -13.49 -30.51 30.08
C SER A 18 -14.59 -30.97 29.11
N PRO A 19 -14.29 -31.88 28.15
CA PRO A 19 -15.21 -32.24 27.08
C PRO A 19 -16.02 -33.49 27.45
N ALA A 20 -17.27 -33.33 27.89
CA ALA A 20 -18.23 -34.44 27.88
C ALA A 20 -19.68 -33.98 28.07
N ARG A 21 -20.54 -34.45 27.16
CA ARG A 21 -22.01 -34.60 27.26
C ARG A 21 -22.87 -33.36 26.99
N LEU A 22 -23.28 -33.23 25.72
CA LEU A 22 -24.68 -33.05 25.33
C LEU A 22 -24.78 -33.32 23.82
N VAL A 23 -25.03 -34.57 23.46
CA VAL A 23 -25.49 -34.97 22.12
C VAL A 23 -26.86 -35.59 22.32
N SER A 24 -27.90 -34.80 22.08
CA SER A 24 -29.24 -35.25 21.66
C SER A 24 -30.02 -34.00 21.27
N ASP A 25 -30.76 -34.10 20.18
CA ASP A 25 -31.79 -33.15 19.74
C ASP A 25 -31.35 -32.00 18.84
N LEU A 26 -30.87 -32.37 17.65
CA LEU A 26 -31.01 -31.56 16.43
C LEU A 26 -31.63 -32.43 15.32
N SER A 27 -32.95 -32.55 15.31
CA SER A 27 -33.72 -33.05 14.17
C SER A 27 -34.85 -32.09 13.87
N SER A 28 -34.56 -31.12 12.99
CA SER A 28 -35.45 -30.47 12.01
C SER A 28 -34.91 -29.07 11.66
N ALA A 29 -34.00 -29.01 10.70
CA ALA A 29 -33.65 -27.74 10.06
C ALA A 29 -34.71 -27.39 8.99
N PRO A 30 -35.19 -26.14 8.91
CA PRO A 30 -36.07 -25.71 7.83
C PRO A 30 -35.30 -25.64 6.50
N PRO A 31 -35.98 -25.67 5.33
CA PRO A 31 -35.33 -25.73 4.04
C PRO A 31 -34.45 -24.50 3.79
N SER A 32 -33.22 -24.76 3.35
CA SER A 32 -32.18 -23.80 3.03
C SER A 32 -32.65 -22.80 1.97
N ARG A 33 -32.98 -21.59 2.43
CA ARG A 33 -33.09 -20.39 1.58
C ARG A 33 -31.70 -20.13 0.99
N GLY A 34 -31.59 -20.17 -0.33
CA GLY A 34 -30.32 -20.07 -1.06
C GLY A 34 -29.40 -19.00 -0.48
N MET A 35 -28.26 -19.43 0.05
CA MET A 35 -27.19 -18.51 0.43
C MET A 35 -26.71 -17.82 -0.85
N ALA A 36 -26.85 -16.50 -0.91
CA ALA A 36 -26.17 -15.71 -1.91
C ALA A 36 -24.66 -16.03 -1.81
N GLN A 37 -24.04 -16.41 -2.92
CA GLN A 37 -22.60 -16.61 -3.00
C GLN A 37 -21.92 -15.34 -2.46
N PRO A 38 -20.93 -15.47 -1.58
CA PRO A 38 -20.28 -14.30 -1.03
C PRO A 38 -19.50 -13.60 -2.16
N ALA A 39 -19.67 -12.28 -2.26
CA ALA A 39 -19.16 -11.43 -3.35
C ALA A 39 -17.64 -11.47 -3.59
N TRP A 40 -16.88 -12.27 -2.84
CA TRP A 40 -15.45 -12.45 -3.01
C TRP A 40 -15.07 -13.51 -4.06
N GLU A 41 -15.99 -14.41 -4.45
CA GLU A 41 -15.72 -15.44 -5.48
C GLU A 41 -15.65 -14.87 -6.92
N ASP A 42 -16.22 -13.68 -7.16
CA ASP A 42 -16.27 -13.05 -8.49
C ASP A 42 -14.99 -12.30 -8.89
N PHE A 43 -14.01 -12.16 -7.99
CA PHE A 43 -12.78 -11.44 -8.29
C PHE A 43 -11.74 -12.35 -8.95
N PRO A 44 -11.07 -11.89 -10.02
CA PRO A 44 -10.04 -12.69 -10.69
C PRO A 44 -8.84 -12.93 -9.77
N ALA A 45 -8.10 -14.02 -9.98
CA ALA A 45 -6.88 -14.30 -9.23
C ALA A 45 -5.74 -13.31 -9.56
N VAL A 46 -5.77 -12.75 -10.77
CA VAL A 46 -4.79 -11.80 -11.30
C VAL A 46 -5.54 -10.65 -11.98
N ILE A 47 -5.09 -9.42 -11.75
CA ILE A 47 -5.58 -8.21 -12.40
C ILE A 47 -4.44 -7.62 -13.23
N GLU A 48 -4.60 -7.60 -14.55
CA GLU A 48 -3.70 -6.99 -15.52
C GLU A 48 -4.51 -6.03 -16.41
N ASP A 49 -3.84 -5.00 -16.94
CA ASP A 49 -4.41 -4.02 -17.88
C ASP A 49 -5.74 -3.36 -17.41
N ALA A 50 -5.95 -3.29 -16.09
CA ALA A 50 -7.13 -2.67 -15.52
C ALA A 50 -7.02 -1.14 -15.54
N SER A 51 -8.15 -0.46 -15.79
CA SER A 51 -8.22 0.99 -15.66
C SER A 51 -7.98 1.43 -14.20
N PRO A 52 -7.47 2.65 -13.96
CA PRO A 52 -7.29 3.18 -12.62
C PRO A 52 -8.54 3.09 -11.74
N ASP A 53 -9.72 3.40 -12.28
CA ASP A 53 -10.99 3.32 -11.55
C ASP A 53 -11.33 1.89 -11.12
N ARG A 54 -11.03 0.90 -11.97
CA ARG A 54 -11.25 -0.51 -11.67
C ARG A 54 -10.28 -1.01 -10.62
N ILE A 55 -9.01 -0.59 -10.68
CA ILE A 55 -8.01 -0.86 -9.63
C ILE A 55 -8.45 -0.26 -8.30
N LEU A 56 -8.89 1.00 -8.31
CA LEU A 56 -9.38 1.69 -7.12
C LEU A 56 -10.59 0.99 -6.50
N HIS A 57 -11.51 0.50 -7.33
CA HIS A 57 -12.64 -0.31 -6.87
C HIS A 57 -12.12 -1.55 -6.11
N TYR A 58 -11.20 -2.32 -6.70
CA TYR A 58 -10.65 -3.51 -6.04
C TYR A 58 -9.96 -3.19 -4.70
N ILE A 59 -9.22 -2.09 -4.61
CA ILE A 59 -8.57 -1.64 -3.37
C ILE A 59 -9.60 -1.33 -2.29
N ARG A 60 -10.69 -0.65 -2.66
CA ARG A 60 -11.76 -0.25 -1.73
C ARG A 60 -12.69 -1.38 -1.30
N THR A 61 -12.66 -2.53 -1.97
CA THR A 61 -13.42 -3.73 -1.51
C THR A 61 -12.95 -4.25 -0.16
N GLY A 62 -11.77 -3.83 0.32
CA GLY A 62 -11.15 -4.35 1.54
C GLY A 62 -10.42 -5.68 1.31
N GLN A 63 -10.34 -6.18 0.07
CA GLN A 63 -9.49 -7.31 -0.27
C GLN A 63 -8.01 -6.90 -0.35
N VAL A 64 -7.12 -7.83 -0.02
CA VAL A 64 -5.67 -7.62 -0.13
C VAL A 64 -5.17 -8.18 -1.45
N TRP A 65 -4.40 -7.35 -2.15
CA TRP A 65 -3.73 -7.69 -3.39
C TRP A 65 -2.22 -7.48 -3.21
N VAL A 66 -1.43 -8.17 -4.01
CA VAL A 66 0.02 -8.03 -4.02
C VAL A 66 0.45 -7.53 -5.39
N VAL A 67 1.27 -6.49 -5.42
CA VAL A 67 1.94 -6.04 -6.64
C VAL A 67 2.90 -7.14 -7.07
N SER A 68 2.77 -7.63 -8.31
CA SER A 68 3.54 -8.77 -8.80
C SER A 68 5.04 -8.56 -8.62
N HIS A 69 5.77 -9.62 -8.26
CA HIS A 69 7.23 -9.59 -8.09
C HIS A 69 8.00 -9.37 -9.40
N ARG A 70 7.31 -9.41 -10.56
CA ARG A 70 7.90 -9.14 -11.86
C ARG A 70 8.52 -7.73 -11.89
N ARG A 71 9.64 -7.57 -12.59
CA ARG A 71 10.35 -6.28 -12.62
C ARG A 71 9.52 -5.21 -13.34
N ARG A 72 9.65 -3.95 -12.89
CA ARG A 72 9.09 -2.72 -13.49
C ARG A 72 7.58 -2.59 -13.45
N ASN A 73 6.98 -2.84 -12.29
CA ASN A 73 5.59 -2.52 -12.05
C ASN A 73 5.39 -1.94 -10.65
N GLY A 74 4.34 -1.17 -10.47
CA GLY A 74 4.00 -0.60 -9.18
C GLY A 74 2.72 0.23 -9.23
N LEU A 75 2.28 0.66 -8.06
CA LEU A 75 1.07 1.44 -7.90
C LEU A 75 1.36 2.64 -7.00
N ILE A 76 1.00 3.84 -7.46
CA ILE A 76 0.93 5.02 -6.59
C ILE A 76 -0.50 5.09 -6.05
N LEU A 77 -0.64 5.11 -4.72
CA LEU A 77 -1.90 5.26 -4.02
C LEU A 77 -1.99 6.68 -3.48
N TYR A 78 -3.01 7.43 -3.90
CA TYR A 78 -3.35 8.71 -3.28
C TYR A 78 -4.19 8.44 -2.05
N LYS A 79 -3.66 8.82 -0.89
CA LYS A 79 -4.37 8.82 0.39
C LYS A 79 -4.83 10.23 0.72
N THR A 80 -5.54 10.36 1.83
CA THR A 80 -6.17 11.64 2.22
C THR A 80 -5.15 12.79 2.34
N PHE A 81 -3.92 12.51 2.80
CA PHE A 81 -2.93 13.55 3.09
C PHE A 81 -1.58 13.37 2.39
N HIS A 82 -1.36 12.25 1.71
CA HIS A 82 -0.09 11.91 1.08
C HIS A 82 -0.30 10.91 -0.06
N ALA A 83 0.76 10.62 -0.81
CA ALA A 83 0.79 9.48 -1.71
C ALA A 83 1.76 8.41 -1.19
N GLU A 84 1.51 7.16 -1.54
CA GLU A 84 2.42 6.04 -1.28
C GLU A 84 2.74 5.31 -2.58
N PHE A 85 3.98 4.83 -2.71
CA PHE A 85 4.35 3.93 -3.79
C PHE A 85 4.42 2.49 -3.27
N ALA A 86 3.59 1.62 -3.83
CA ALA A 86 3.64 0.18 -3.65
C ALA A 86 4.37 -0.45 -4.85
N GLY A 87 5.64 -0.80 -4.66
CA GLY A 87 6.45 -1.47 -5.67
C GLY A 87 6.30 -2.99 -5.66
N PRO A 88 7.11 -3.73 -6.46
CA PRO A 88 7.03 -5.18 -6.57
C PRO A 88 7.04 -5.89 -5.21
N GLY A 89 6.13 -6.84 -5.04
CA GLY A 89 5.92 -7.62 -3.82
C GLY A 89 5.13 -6.90 -2.71
N ALA A 90 4.80 -5.61 -2.86
CA ALA A 90 4.07 -4.89 -1.82
C ALA A 90 2.58 -5.27 -1.79
N ALA A 91 2.03 -5.42 -0.58
CA ALA A 91 0.59 -5.53 -0.38
C ALA A 91 -0.12 -4.19 -0.65
N ILE A 92 -1.33 -4.23 -1.21
CA ILE A 92 -2.27 -3.10 -1.38
C ILE A 92 -3.69 -3.54 -1.04
N GLY A 93 -4.59 -2.58 -0.78
CA GLY A 93 -5.96 -2.86 -0.35
C GLY A 93 -6.03 -3.20 1.14
N GLY A 94 -6.98 -4.06 1.51
CA GLY A 94 -7.24 -4.37 2.91
C GLY A 94 -7.76 -3.16 3.69
N SER A 95 -7.61 -3.21 5.01
CA SER A 95 -7.99 -2.11 5.90
C SER A 95 -7.09 -0.87 5.78
N TYR A 96 -5.88 -1.02 5.23
CA TYR A 96 -4.87 0.05 5.21
C TYR A 96 -5.02 1.05 4.06
N ASP A 97 -5.79 0.70 3.03
CA ASP A 97 -5.98 1.52 1.83
C ASP A 97 -7.46 1.90 1.61
N GLN A 98 -8.30 1.79 2.64
CA GLN A 98 -9.71 2.20 2.57
C GLN A 98 -9.88 3.70 2.30
N ASP A 99 -8.91 4.51 2.74
CA ASP A 99 -8.86 5.94 2.49
C ASP A 99 -8.25 6.29 1.13
N CYS A 100 -7.90 5.30 0.31
CA CYS A 100 -7.35 5.54 -1.02
C CYS A 100 -8.38 6.27 -1.90
N GLN A 101 -8.00 7.44 -2.39
CA GLN A 101 -8.85 8.33 -3.17
C GLN A 101 -8.71 8.10 -4.67
N GLN A 102 -7.48 7.86 -5.12
CA GLN A 102 -7.09 7.69 -6.52
C GLN A 102 -5.86 6.79 -6.61
N VAL A 103 -5.61 6.24 -7.81
CA VAL A 103 -4.43 5.43 -8.08
C VAL A 103 -3.79 5.77 -9.41
N ILE A 104 -2.48 5.59 -9.50
CA ILE A 104 -1.74 5.66 -10.77
C ILE A 104 -0.98 4.35 -10.96
N PRO A 105 -1.37 3.50 -11.92
CA PRO A 105 -0.56 2.34 -12.30
C PRO A 105 0.75 2.81 -12.93
N VAL A 106 1.85 2.19 -12.53
CA VAL A 106 3.20 2.51 -13.02
C VAL A 106 3.82 1.27 -13.68
N GLY A 107 4.28 1.43 -14.92
CA GLY A 107 4.80 0.33 -15.72
C GLY A 107 3.70 -0.67 -16.09
N ASN A 108 4.06 -1.95 -16.17
CA ASN A 108 3.14 -3.03 -16.54
C ASN A 108 2.52 -3.63 -15.28
N LEU A 109 1.60 -2.89 -14.65
CA LEU A 109 0.96 -3.28 -13.39
C LEU A 109 0.29 -4.65 -13.52
N SER A 110 0.64 -5.55 -12.60
CA SER A 110 0.00 -6.84 -12.41
C SER A 110 -0.23 -7.03 -10.92
N LEU A 111 -1.47 -7.25 -10.52
CA LEU A 111 -1.86 -7.49 -9.13
C LEU A 111 -2.27 -8.95 -8.99
N ILE A 112 -1.75 -9.62 -7.96
CA ILE A 112 -2.03 -11.03 -7.68
C ILE A 112 -2.69 -11.16 -6.31
N ARG A 113 -3.65 -12.08 -6.19
CA ARG A 113 -4.17 -12.47 -4.88
C ARG A 113 -3.10 -13.26 -4.12
N PRO A 114 -2.81 -12.97 -2.84
CA PRO A 114 -1.92 -13.82 -2.05
C PRO A 114 -2.54 -15.21 -1.87
N ALA A 115 -1.76 -16.27 -2.09
CA ALA A 115 -2.24 -17.64 -1.99
C ALA A 115 -2.34 -18.12 -0.54
N SER A 116 -1.70 -17.43 0.41
CA SER A 116 -1.69 -17.78 1.83
C SER A 116 -1.54 -16.57 2.74
N HIS A 117 -1.88 -16.74 4.02
CA HIS A 117 -1.60 -15.74 5.06
C HIS A 117 -0.11 -15.41 5.17
N LYS A 118 0.77 -16.38 4.92
CA LYS A 118 2.22 -16.15 4.91
C LYS A 118 2.62 -15.19 3.80
N GLU A 119 2.16 -15.42 2.57
CA GLU A 119 2.44 -14.52 1.45
C GLU A 119 1.86 -13.12 1.69
N GLN A 120 0.67 -13.04 2.27
CA GLN A 120 0.06 -11.77 2.66
C GLN A 120 0.93 -11.02 3.69
N GLN A 121 1.44 -11.72 4.72
CA GLN A 121 2.33 -11.13 5.72
C GLN A 121 3.64 -10.65 5.11
N ASP A 122 4.27 -11.47 4.25
CA ASP A 122 5.50 -11.14 3.55
C ASP A 122 5.30 -9.90 2.67
N ALA A 123 4.16 -9.77 1.99
CA ALA A 123 3.82 -8.61 1.17
C ALA A 123 3.64 -7.32 1.99
N TYR A 124 3.10 -7.40 3.20
CA TYR A 124 3.06 -6.24 4.12
C TYR A 124 4.45 -5.83 4.61
N LEU A 125 5.33 -6.81 4.88
CA LEU A 125 6.72 -6.53 5.25
C LEU A 125 7.47 -5.81 4.12
N ILE A 126 7.24 -6.22 2.87
CA ILE A 126 7.78 -5.56 1.67
C ILE A 126 7.20 -4.15 1.51
N ARG A 127 5.89 -3.96 1.70
CA ARG A 127 5.28 -2.60 1.67
C ARG A 127 5.97 -1.67 2.66
N ARG A 128 6.26 -2.15 3.87
CA ARG A 128 6.98 -1.37 4.88
C ARG A 128 8.39 -0.96 4.42
N GLN A 129 9.07 -1.79 3.62
CA GLN A 129 10.38 -1.42 3.06
C GLN A 129 10.24 -0.27 2.05
N TRP A 130 9.21 -0.29 1.19
CA TRP A 130 8.92 0.81 0.26
C TRP A 130 8.61 2.14 0.98
N ILE A 131 7.84 2.06 2.08
CA ILE A 131 7.55 3.22 2.93
C ILE A 131 8.85 3.77 3.54
N LYS A 132 9.70 2.90 4.11
CA LYS A 132 10.99 3.30 4.68
C LYS A 132 11.93 3.93 3.66
N LEU A 133 11.97 3.41 2.43
CA LEU A 133 12.75 4.00 1.34
C LEU A 133 12.27 5.43 1.05
N THR A 134 10.96 5.63 0.92
CA THR A 134 10.40 6.97 0.66
C THR A 134 10.67 7.91 1.83
N GLN A 135 10.62 7.40 3.06
CA GLN A 135 10.94 8.16 4.27
C GLN A 135 12.38 8.72 4.25
N GLN A 136 13.36 7.93 3.78
CA GLN A 136 14.75 8.41 3.65
C GLN A 136 14.86 9.65 2.76
N PHE A 137 13.95 9.80 1.79
CA PHE A 137 13.88 10.99 0.96
C PHE A 137 13.25 12.12 1.74
N THR A 138 12.10 11.91 2.39
CA THR A 138 11.39 12.94 3.16
C THR A 138 12.21 13.51 4.32
N ASP A 139 13.15 12.74 4.87
CA ASP A 139 14.05 13.17 5.93
C ASP A 139 15.08 14.23 5.47
N GLN A 140 15.21 14.47 4.15
CA GLN A 140 16.04 15.57 3.65
C GLN A 140 15.35 16.92 3.78
N SER A 141 16.04 17.90 4.35
CA SER A 141 15.51 19.26 4.53
C SER A 141 15.22 20.01 3.22
N SER A 142 16.05 19.81 2.19
CA SER A 142 15.92 20.52 0.91
C SER A 142 14.81 19.93 0.03
N PRO A 143 13.75 20.70 -0.33
CA PRO A 143 12.69 20.22 -1.22
C PRO A 143 13.20 19.77 -2.59
N LEU A 144 14.18 20.48 -3.16
CA LEU A 144 14.75 20.11 -4.45
C LEU A 144 15.55 18.79 -4.35
N LYS A 145 16.25 18.58 -3.23
CA LYS A 145 16.96 17.32 -3.00
C LYS A 145 15.99 16.15 -2.86
N ARG A 146 14.88 16.32 -2.13
CA ARG A 146 13.80 15.32 -2.04
C ARG A 146 13.24 14.97 -3.42
N ALA A 147 12.93 15.99 -4.22
CA ALA A 147 12.46 15.83 -5.60
C ALA A 147 13.45 15.06 -6.47
N GLN A 148 14.74 15.39 -6.39
CA GLN A 148 15.77 14.69 -7.16
C GLN A 148 15.91 13.23 -6.72
N MET A 149 15.88 12.95 -5.42
CA MET A 149 16.02 11.59 -4.89
C MET A 149 14.89 10.67 -5.36
N ILE A 150 13.63 11.13 -5.31
CA ILE A 150 12.51 10.31 -5.78
C ILE A 150 12.54 10.07 -7.28
N LEU A 151 12.91 11.08 -8.08
CA LEU A 151 13.05 10.93 -9.53
C LEU A 151 14.18 9.95 -9.88
N ASN A 152 15.36 10.14 -9.29
CA ASN A 152 16.50 9.24 -9.47
C ASN A 152 16.13 7.80 -9.06
N GLN A 153 15.41 7.63 -7.95
CA GLN A 153 14.96 6.32 -7.53
C GLN A 153 14.09 5.68 -8.60
N PHE A 154 13.11 6.39 -9.15
CA PHE A 154 12.24 5.87 -10.20
C PHE A 154 13.01 5.55 -11.49
N GLU A 155 14.01 6.36 -11.86
CA GLU A 155 14.90 6.13 -13.02
C GLU A 155 15.71 4.83 -12.91
N THR A 156 15.97 4.34 -11.71
CA THR A 156 16.64 3.03 -11.53
C THR A 156 15.73 1.84 -11.87
N TYR A 157 14.40 1.99 -11.84
CA TYR A 157 13.44 0.91 -12.05
C TYR A 157 12.64 1.04 -13.34
N PHE A 158 12.30 2.26 -13.75
CA PHE A 158 11.38 2.54 -14.84
C PHE A 158 12.09 3.27 -15.98
N ASP A 159 11.64 3.04 -17.21
CA ASP A 159 12.11 3.80 -18.36
C ASP A 159 11.58 5.25 -18.34
N GLN A 160 12.22 6.12 -19.13
CA GLN A 160 11.87 7.53 -19.22
C GLN A 160 10.42 7.77 -19.66
N GLN A 161 9.87 6.92 -20.53
CA GLN A 161 8.50 7.09 -21.03
C GLN A 161 7.49 6.84 -19.90
N THR A 162 7.73 5.81 -19.09
CA THR A 162 6.93 5.49 -17.91
C THR A 162 6.98 6.64 -16.88
N ILE A 163 8.16 7.17 -16.60
CA ILE A 163 8.35 8.26 -15.63
C ILE A 163 7.75 9.58 -16.11
N ALA A 164 7.77 9.84 -17.42
CA ALA A 164 7.18 11.03 -18.02
C ALA A 164 5.64 11.04 -17.93
N ARG A 165 5.00 9.88 -17.82
CA ARG A 165 3.53 9.76 -17.67
C ARG A 165 3.05 10.00 -16.24
N ILE A 166 3.94 9.98 -15.26
CA ILE A 166 3.60 10.23 -13.85
C ILE A 166 3.50 11.75 -13.62
N PRO A 167 2.36 12.29 -13.16
CA PRO A 167 2.20 13.72 -12.88
C PRO A 167 3.20 14.23 -11.84
N ASP A 168 3.54 15.52 -11.93
CA ASP A 168 4.42 16.16 -10.93
C ASP A 168 3.77 16.11 -9.53
N GLU A 169 2.44 16.21 -9.46
CA GLU A 169 1.65 16.13 -8.24
C GLU A 169 1.82 14.77 -7.54
N ALA A 170 1.95 13.67 -8.29
CA ALA A 170 2.14 12.35 -7.71
C ALA A 170 3.49 12.26 -6.99
N PHE A 171 4.56 12.67 -7.67
CA PHE A 171 5.89 12.72 -7.07
C PHE A 171 5.97 13.69 -5.90
N ALA A 172 5.30 14.84 -6.02
CA ALA A 172 5.25 15.85 -4.97
C ALA A 172 4.62 15.29 -3.68
N MET A 173 3.51 14.57 -3.82
CA MET A 173 2.80 13.93 -2.71
C MET A 173 3.56 12.74 -2.10
N LEU A 174 4.40 12.05 -2.87
CA LEU A 174 5.25 10.96 -2.37
C LEU A 174 6.32 11.48 -1.39
N VAL A 175 6.88 12.67 -1.64
CA VAL A 175 8.00 13.19 -0.84
C VAL A 175 7.73 14.52 -0.12
N GLY A 176 6.48 14.96 -0.08
CA GLY A 176 6.04 16.14 0.69
C GLY A 176 6.67 17.45 0.19
N VAL A 177 6.66 17.67 -1.13
CA VAL A 177 7.14 18.90 -1.78
C VAL A 177 6.05 19.53 -2.65
N LEU A 178 6.31 20.70 -3.21
CA LEU A 178 5.41 21.30 -4.20
C LEU A 178 5.65 20.68 -5.59
N PRO A 179 4.62 20.56 -6.46
CA PRO A 179 4.79 20.11 -7.85
C PRO A 179 5.86 20.90 -8.61
N TYR A 180 6.01 22.19 -8.29
CA TYR A 180 7.07 23.04 -8.84
C TYR A 180 8.48 22.49 -8.56
N SER A 181 8.74 21.95 -7.37
CA SER A 181 10.04 21.35 -7.02
C SER A 181 10.34 20.12 -7.88
N ILE A 182 9.34 19.28 -8.17
CA ILE A 182 9.47 18.15 -9.09
C ILE A 182 9.79 18.66 -10.51
N ARG A 183 9.05 19.66 -10.99
CA ARG A 183 9.28 20.25 -12.31
C ARG A 183 10.68 20.84 -12.46
N MET A 184 11.22 21.47 -11.41
CA MET A 184 12.60 21.95 -11.40
C MET A 184 13.60 20.79 -11.48
N ALA A 185 13.40 19.72 -10.70
CA ALA A 185 14.28 18.56 -10.69
C ALA A 185 14.25 17.75 -12.01
N ARG A 186 13.13 17.75 -12.73
CA ARG A 186 13.02 17.16 -14.08
C ARG A 186 13.82 17.91 -15.15
N ARG A 187 14.21 19.17 -14.92
CA ARG A 187 14.94 19.96 -15.91
C ARG A 187 16.40 19.48 -15.96
N PRO A 188 16.95 19.22 -17.15
CA PRO A 188 18.37 18.91 -17.27
C PRO A 188 19.20 20.12 -16.79
N PRO A 189 20.34 19.89 -16.12
CA PRO A 189 21.23 20.97 -15.68
C PRO A 189 21.70 21.78 -16.90
N GLY A 190 21.37 23.08 -16.95
CA GLY A 190 21.89 23.98 -17.99
C GLY A 190 20.92 25.01 -18.62
N LYS A 191 19.63 25.06 -18.26
CA LYS A 191 18.69 26.06 -18.82
C LYS A 191 18.03 26.94 -17.75
N MET A 192 18.83 27.70 -17.01
CA MET A 192 18.34 28.87 -16.28
C MET A 192 19.17 30.10 -16.68
N GLN A 193 18.85 30.71 -17.83
CA GLN A 193 19.14 32.12 -18.03
C GLN A 193 17.97 32.91 -17.45
N ILE A 194 18.06 33.28 -16.18
CA ILE A 194 17.17 34.30 -15.62
C ILE A 194 17.76 35.64 -16.07
N LYS A 195 17.27 36.19 -17.18
CA LYS A 195 17.49 37.60 -17.49
C LYS A 195 16.65 38.43 -16.53
N VAL A 196 17.27 38.88 -15.45
CA VAL A 196 16.74 39.99 -14.65
C VAL A 196 16.88 41.24 -15.52
N LYS A 197 15.76 41.82 -15.97
CA LYS A 197 15.76 43.16 -16.54
C LYS A 197 15.98 44.14 -15.39
N SER A 198 17.13 44.79 -15.40
CA SER A 198 17.43 46.04 -14.69
C SER A 198 16.63 47.19 -15.29
#